data_AF-A0A372QSM4-F1
#
_entry.id   AF-A0A372QSM4-F1
#
_cell.length_a   1.000
_cell.length_b   1.000
_cell.length_c   1.000
_cell.angle_alpha   90.00
_cell.angle_beta   90.00
_cell.angle_gamma   90.00
#
_symmetry.space_group_name_H-M   'P 1'
#
loop_
_entity.id
_entity.type
_entity.pdbx_description
1 polymer ?
#
loop_
_entity_poly.entity_id
_entity_poly.type
_entity_poly.pdbx_seq_one_letter_code
_entity_poly.pdbx_strand_id
1 'polypeptide(L)'
;MKYHTLLFLVLLYLIAVSSASPNDSKLLPRAFEKRDQCSCRFVVADFKHGSSRGIVAFAQDERGDTEVAGIFSKGFDDVHATYGLKIVDECRNVLFDLTDGLNITPDGSGGTKSFRHKFTEFSVDCDSNGILTKKIHNSKRTCNSNKIRKRLPNEAMTTQNGQGMDYTGIF
;
A
#
# COMPACT_ATOMS: atom_id res chain seq x y z
N MET A 1 10.61 70.93 6.46
CA MET A 1 11.62 70.18 5.68
C MET A 1 12.01 68.81 6.27
N LYS A 2 11.84 68.53 7.58
CA LYS A 2 12.27 67.23 8.17
C LYS A 2 11.37 66.01 7.87
N TYR A 3 10.06 66.20 7.65
CA TYR A 3 9.12 65.09 7.40
C TYR A 3 9.22 64.51 5.98
N HIS A 4 9.52 65.33 4.97
CA HIS A 4 9.63 64.86 3.59
C HIS A 4 10.85 63.96 3.38
N THR A 5 11.97 64.25 4.07
CA THR A 5 13.16 63.40 4.03
C THR A 5 12.91 62.04 4.67
N LEU A 6 12.15 62.01 5.77
CA LEU A 6 11.83 60.77 6.49
C LEU A 6 10.84 59.90 5.70
N LEU A 7 9.83 60.51 5.06
CA LEU A 7 8.91 59.82 4.15
C LEU A 7 9.65 59.22 2.94
N PHE A 8 10.61 59.95 2.38
CA PHE A 8 11.39 59.50 1.23
C PHE A 8 12.30 58.31 1.59
N LEU A 9 12.89 58.32 2.79
CA LEU A 9 13.69 57.21 3.31
C LEU A 9 12.84 55.95 3.56
N VAL A 10 11.62 56.11 4.08
CA VAL A 10 10.68 54.98 4.27
C VAL A 10 10.26 54.38 2.92
N LEU A 11 10.00 55.21 1.90
CA LEU A 11 9.66 54.74 0.56
C LEU A 11 10.81 53.94 -0.08
N LEU A 12 12.05 54.42 0.05
CA LEU A 12 13.23 53.74 -0.46
C LEU A 12 13.46 52.39 0.22
N TYR A 13 13.21 52.30 1.53
CA TYR A 13 13.29 51.05 2.27
C TYR A 13 12.25 50.03 1.78
N LEU A 14 11.00 50.45 1.54
CA LEU A 14 9.94 49.57 1.04
C LEU A 14 10.26 49.00 -0.36
N ILE A 15 10.86 49.78 -1.25
CA ILE A 15 11.24 49.32 -2.60
C ILE A 15 12.40 48.31 -2.54
N ALA A 16 13.36 48.51 -1.63
CA ALA A 16 14.46 47.56 -1.43
C ALA A 16 13.97 46.21 -0.87
N VAL A 17 13.00 46.22 0.05
CA VAL A 17 12.42 44.97 0.61
C VAL A 17 11.59 44.22 -0.44
N SER A 18 10.91 44.92 -1.35
CA SER A 18 10.15 44.29 -2.45
C SER A 18 11.02 43.67 -3.54
N SER A 19 12.27 44.10 -3.71
CA SER A 19 13.20 43.58 -4.73
C SER A 19 14.08 42.42 -4.23
N ALA A 20 14.10 42.16 -2.91
CA ALA A 20 14.76 41.00 -2.31
C ALA A 20 13.86 39.73 -2.26
N SER A 21 12.63 39.80 -2.79
CA SER A 21 11.83 38.60 -3.02
C SER A 21 12.41 37.85 -4.22
N PRO A 22 12.86 36.58 -4.06
CA PRO A 22 13.31 35.81 -5.19
C PRO A 22 12.12 35.60 -6.12
N ASN A 23 12.20 36.20 -7.30
CA ASN A 23 11.23 36.04 -8.38
C ASN A 23 11.47 34.70 -9.11
N ASP A 24 11.68 33.63 -8.35
CA ASP A 24 11.87 32.26 -8.85
C ASP A 24 10.67 31.41 -8.43
N SER A 25 9.60 31.56 -9.21
CA SER A 25 8.41 30.70 -9.24
C SER A 25 8.71 29.27 -9.75
N LYS A 26 9.90 28.73 -9.48
CA LYS A 26 10.37 27.42 -9.95
C LYS A 26 10.70 26.41 -8.85
N LEU A 27 10.25 26.63 -7.61
CA LEU A 27 10.44 25.67 -6.51
C LEU A 27 9.18 24.91 -6.07
N LEU A 28 8.02 25.11 -6.70
CA LEU A 28 6.79 24.39 -6.31
C LEU A 28 5.91 23.85 -7.47
N PRO A 29 6.40 23.08 -8.46
CA PRO A 29 5.46 22.35 -9.32
C PRO A 29 4.87 21.09 -8.67
N ARG A 30 5.47 20.56 -7.58
CA ARG A 30 5.11 19.23 -7.04
C ARG A 30 4.39 19.20 -5.69
N ALA A 31 4.28 20.32 -4.98
CA ALA A 31 3.65 20.31 -3.65
C ALA A 31 2.11 20.17 -3.70
N PHE A 32 1.49 20.50 -4.84
CA PHE A 32 0.04 20.47 -5.05
C PHE A 32 -0.36 19.66 -6.29
N GLU A 33 0.43 18.64 -6.65
CA GLU A 33 -0.08 17.61 -7.56
C GLU A 33 -1.28 16.96 -6.84
N LYS A 34 -2.45 17.01 -7.48
CA LYS A 34 -3.77 16.72 -6.89
C LYS A 34 -3.74 15.39 -6.13
N ARG A 35 -3.69 15.45 -4.80
CA ARG A 35 -3.74 14.29 -3.86
C ARG A 35 -5.15 13.72 -3.71
N ASP A 36 -6.03 13.90 -4.69
CA ASP A 36 -7.43 13.48 -4.61
C ASP A 36 -7.75 12.42 -5.67
N GLN A 37 -6.74 11.71 -6.17
CA GLN A 37 -6.96 10.65 -7.16
C GLN A 37 -7.62 9.43 -6.52
N CYS A 38 -7.24 9.13 -5.28
CA CYS A 38 -7.73 8.00 -4.51
C CYS A 38 -8.15 8.43 -3.10
N SER A 39 -9.13 7.75 -2.51
CA SER A 39 -9.39 7.87 -1.07
C SER A 39 -8.36 7.06 -0.29
N CYS A 40 -7.90 7.55 0.86
CA CYS A 40 -7.08 6.72 1.75
C CYS A 40 -7.91 5.50 2.20
N ARG A 41 -7.31 4.31 2.15
CA ARG A 41 -7.97 3.06 2.56
C ARG A 41 -7.07 2.23 3.46
N PHE A 42 -7.72 1.46 4.33
CA PHE A 42 -7.05 0.53 5.22
C PHE A 42 -7.87 -0.76 5.29
N VAL A 43 -7.24 -1.88 4.96
CA VAL A 43 -7.83 -3.23 5.07
C VAL A 43 -6.83 -4.20 5.66
N VAL A 44 -7.33 -5.32 6.17
CA VAL A 44 -6.54 -6.28 6.92
C VAL A 44 -6.80 -7.70 6.42
N ALA A 45 -5.73 -8.50 6.43
CA ALA A 45 -5.76 -9.95 6.37
C ALA A 45 -5.36 -10.51 7.74
N ASP A 46 -6.32 -11.10 8.44
CA ASP A 46 -6.13 -11.64 9.78
C ASP A 46 -6.01 -13.16 9.73
N PHE A 47 -4.81 -13.68 9.95
CA PHE A 47 -4.51 -15.11 9.92
C PHE A 47 -4.80 -15.72 11.29
N LYS A 48 -6.07 -16.08 11.50
CA LYS A 48 -6.58 -16.74 12.73
C LYS A 48 -6.71 -18.25 12.64
N HIS A 49 -6.66 -18.80 11.43
CA HIS A 49 -6.90 -20.22 11.14
C HIS A 49 -5.75 -20.79 10.30
N GLY A 50 -5.64 -22.12 10.25
CA GLY A 50 -4.52 -22.80 9.58
C GLY A 50 -3.24 -22.84 10.42
N SER A 51 -2.09 -23.01 9.76
CA SER A 51 -0.76 -23.07 10.39
C SER A 51 -0.20 -21.70 10.78
N SER A 52 -0.49 -20.68 9.98
CA SER A 52 0.01 -19.31 10.16
C SER A 52 -0.84 -18.55 11.19
N ARG A 53 -0.19 -17.76 12.05
CA ARG A 53 -0.87 -16.82 12.95
C ARG A 53 -0.25 -15.44 12.84
N GLY A 54 -1.02 -14.43 12.46
CA GLY A 54 -0.48 -13.10 12.22
C GLY A 54 -1.48 -12.14 11.62
N ILE A 55 -1.01 -10.94 11.34
CA ILE A 55 -1.80 -9.87 10.75
C ILE A 55 -0.99 -9.22 9.63
N VAL A 56 -1.67 -8.92 8.52
CA VAL A 56 -1.12 -8.13 7.43
C VAL A 56 -2.10 -7.00 7.13
N ALA A 57 -1.61 -5.77 7.16
CA ALA A 57 -2.36 -4.56 6.86
C ALA A 57 -1.97 -4.01 5.48
N PHE A 58 -2.95 -3.46 4.78
CA PHE A 58 -2.81 -2.79 3.49
C PHE A 58 -3.34 -1.37 3.63
N ALA A 59 -2.46 -0.38 3.44
CA ALA A 59 -2.77 1.04 3.57
C ALA A 59 -2.53 1.74 2.23
N GLN A 60 -3.61 2.18 1.59
CA GLN A 60 -3.57 2.97 0.35
C GLN A 60 -3.47 4.45 0.68
N ASP A 61 -2.58 5.17 0.01
CA ASP A 61 -2.52 6.63 0.06
C ASP A 61 -3.38 7.30 -1.02
N GLU A 62 -3.47 8.62 -0.96
CA GLU A 62 -4.11 9.49 -1.95
C GLU A 62 -3.71 9.28 -3.43
N ARG A 63 -2.53 8.69 -3.69
CA ARG A 63 -2.02 8.42 -5.05
C ARG A 63 -2.40 7.03 -5.54
N GLY A 64 -2.93 6.18 -4.66
CA GLY A 64 -3.25 4.79 -4.94
C GLY A 64 -2.10 3.84 -4.66
N ASP A 65 -0.95 4.33 -4.19
CA ASP A 65 0.15 3.47 -3.76
C ASP A 65 -0.27 2.73 -2.48
N THR A 66 0.03 1.43 -2.39
CA THR A 66 -0.36 0.60 -1.25
C THR A 66 0.84 0.17 -0.43
N GLU A 67 0.88 0.60 0.81
CA GLU A 67 1.80 0.07 1.79
C GLU A 67 1.26 -1.22 2.42
N VAL A 68 2.08 -2.25 2.42
CA VAL A 68 1.77 -3.54 3.05
C VAL A 68 2.72 -3.74 4.21
N ALA A 69 2.16 -3.99 5.39
CA ALA A 69 2.94 -4.24 6.60
C ALA A 69 2.35 -5.41 7.37
N GLY A 70 3.19 -6.22 8.02
CA GLY A 70 2.69 -7.36 8.76
C GLY A 70 3.71 -8.01 9.68
N ILE A 71 3.21 -8.97 10.43
CA ILE A 71 3.99 -9.81 11.34
C ILE A 71 3.23 -11.12 11.57
N PHE A 72 3.96 -12.22 11.64
CA PHE A 72 3.45 -13.50 12.05
C PHE A 72 4.12 -13.97 13.34
N SER A 73 3.32 -14.55 14.22
CA SER A 73 3.77 -15.19 15.47
C SER A 73 3.93 -16.71 15.34
N LYS A 74 3.36 -17.33 14.29
CA LYS A 74 3.45 -18.77 14.01
C LYS A 74 3.38 -19.08 12.51
N GLY A 75 3.87 -20.25 12.12
CA GLY A 75 3.79 -20.82 10.77
C GLY A 75 5.06 -20.66 9.93
N PHE A 76 6.15 -20.17 10.53
CA PHE A 76 7.40 -19.80 9.86
C PHE A 76 8.60 -20.47 10.56
N ASP A 77 8.50 -21.77 10.80
CA ASP A 77 9.45 -22.56 11.59
C ASP A 77 10.74 -22.93 10.83
N ASP A 78 10.70 -23.00 9.50
CA ASP A 78 11.85 -23.38 8.69
C ASP A 78 12.67 -22.15 8.30
N VAL A 79 13.74 -21.89 9.04
CA VAL A 79 14.63 -20.73 8.81
C VAL A 79 15.38 -20.76 7.48
N HIS A 80 15.35 -21.87 6.75
CA HIS A 80 15.98 -22.00 5.42
C HIS A 80 14.99 -21.92 4.27
N ALA A 81 13.69 -21.93 4.57
CA ALA A 81 12.67 -21.78 3.54
C ALA A 81 12.57 -20.32 3.04
N THR A 82 12.17 -20.18 1.78
CA THR A 82 11.76 -18.88 1.23
C THR A 82 10.29 -18.67 1.52
N TYR A 83 9.97 -17.63 2.27
CA TYR A 83 8.59 -17.27 2.58
C TYR A 83 8.12 -16.09 1.75
N GLY A 84 6.83 -16.12 1.39
CA GLY A 84 6.22 -15.09 0.57
C GLY A 84 4.76 -14.85 0.93
N LEU A 85 4.22 -13.77 0.39
CA LEU A 85 2.80 -13.42 0.50
C LEU A 85 2.28 -13.11 -0.91
N LYS A 86 1.15 -13.69 -1.27
CA LYS A 86 0.46 -13.40 -2.53
C LYS A 86 -0.97 -12.96 -2.25
N ILE A 87 -1.51 -12.15 -3.13
CA ILE A 87 -2.94 -11.87 -3.17
C ILE A 87 -3.54 -12.74 -4.26
N VAL A 88 -4.56 -13.51 -3.91
CA VAL A 88 -5.23 -14.44 -4.80
C VAL A 88 -6.73 -14.14 -4.87
N ASP A 89 -7.36 -14.53 -5.97
CA ASP A 89 -8.81 -14.55 -6.03
C ASP A 89 -9.39 -15.80 -5.35
N GLU A 90 -10.72 -15.89 -5.28
CA GLU A 90 -11.47 -17.05 -4.76
C GLU A 90 -11.13 -18.39 -5.44
N CYS A 91 -10.42 -18.34 -6.57
CA CYS A 91 -10.01 -19.47 -7.39
C CYS A 91 -8.52 -19.80 -7.24
N ARG A 92 -7.82 -19.12 -6.34
CA ARG A 92 -6.37 -19.22 -6.13
C ARG A 92 -5.53 -18.79 -7.34
N ASN A 93 -6.11 -18.02 -8.26
CA ASN A 93 -5.31 -17.35 -9.28
C ASN A 93 -4.55 -16.21 -8.60
N VAL A 94 -3.25 -16.12 -8.85
CA VAL A 94 -2.42 -15.04 -8.31
C VAL A 94 -2.79 -13.73 -8.98
N LEU A 95 -3.22 -12.77 -8.17
CA LEU A 95 -3.49 -11.38 -8.59
C LEU A 95 -2.23 -10.53 -8.48
N PHE A 96 -1.51 -10.70 -7.37
CA PHE A 96 -0.27 -9.99 -7.03
C PHE A 96 0.65 -10.92 -6.24
N ASP A 97 1.92 -10.96 -6.62
CA ASP A 97 2.97 -11.64 -5.85
C ASP A 97 3.79 -10.57 -5.12
N LEU A 98 3.75 -10.59 -3.79
CA LEU A 98 4.39 -9.57 -2.93
C LEU A 98 5.71 -10.06 -2.34
N THR A 99 6.13 -11.28 -2.69
CA THR A 99 7.23 -12.00 -2.06
C THR A 99 8.53 -11.19 -2.06
N ASP A 100 8.95 -10.71 -3.23
CA ASP A 100 10.23 -10.02 -3.39
C ASP A 100 10.24 -8.66 -2.67
N GLY A 101 9.11 -7.95 -2.65
CA GLY A 101 9.00 -6.64 -1.99
C GLY A 101 9.00 -6.75 -0.47
N LEU A 102 8.33 -7.77 0.08
CA LEU A 102 8.19 -7.93 1.53
C LEU A 102 9.39 -8.58 2.21
N ASN A 103 10.11 -9.47 1.50
CA ASN A 103 11.28 -10.19 2.01
C ASN A 103 11.06 -10.77 3.42
N ILE A 104 10.01 -11.59 3.56
CA ILE A 104 9.56 -12.12 4.86
C ILE A 104 10.65 -13.02 5.44
N THR A 105 11.17 -12.62 6.61
CA THR A 105 12.26 -13.33 7.28
C THR A 105 11.77 -13.97 8.58
N PRO A 106 11.96 -15.29 8.76
CA PRO A 106 11.69 -15.96 10.04
C PRO A 106 12.44 -15.32 11.21
N ASP A 107 11.83 -15.32 12.39
CA ASP A 107 12.45 -14.80 13.62
C ASP A 107 13.24 -15.87 14.40
N GLY A 108 13.14 -17.15 14.01
CA GLY A 108 13.77 -18.29 14.68
C GLY A 108 12.97 -18.87 15.85
N SER A 109 11.76 -18.36 16.10
CA SER A 109 10.82 -18.81 17.14
C SER A 109 9.47 -19.28 16.58
N GLY A 110 9.42 -19.54 15.27
CA GLY A 110 8.23 -19.96 14.53
C GLY A 110 7.42 -18.81 13.94
N GLY A 111 7.79 -17.56 14.22
CA GLY A 111 7.19 -16.35 13.67
C GLY A 111 8.10 -15.67 12.64
N THR A 112 7.82 -14.40 12.36
CA THR A 112 8.60 -13.56 11.46
C THR A 112 9.03 -12.29 12.15
N LYS A 113 10.12 -11.69 11.66
CA LYS A 113 10.34 -10.26 11.88
C LYS A 113 9.16 -9.48 11.27
N SER A 114 8.90 -8.28 11.78
CA SER A 114 7.97 -7.38 11.12
C SER A 114 8.50 -7.01 9.74
N PHE A 115 7.62 -6.92 8.76
CA PHE A 115 7.94 -6.57 7.39
C PHE A 115 7.04 -5.42 6.93
N ARG A 116 7.56 -4.63 6.00
CA ARG A 116 6.85 -3.48 5.42
C ARG A 116 7.43 -3.16 4.05
N HIS A 117 6.56 -2.91 3.07
CA HIS A 117 6.96 -2.43 1.75
C HIS A 117 5.85 -1.56 1.15
N LYS A 118 6.24 -0.57 0.34
CA LYS A 118 5.29 0.25 -0.42
C LYS A 118 5.28 -0.20 -1.88
N PHE A 119 4.12 -0.67 -2.34
CA PHE A 119 3.88 -1.08 -3.70
C PHE A 119 3.20 0.03 -4.48
N THR A 120 3.60 0.22 -5.73
CA THR A 120 3.03 1.23 -6.65
C THR A 120 2.25 0.59 -7.79
N GLU A 121 2.29 -0.74 -7.86
CA GLU A 121 1.73 -1.56 -8.93
C GLU A 121 0.25 -1.89 -8.70
N PHE A 122 -0.27 -1.66 -7.50
CA PHE A 122 -1.66 -1.90 -7.14
C PHE A 122 -2.15 -0.97 -6.04
N SER A 123 -3.46 -0.80 -6.04
CA SER A 123 -4.20 -0.05 -5.05
C SER A 123 -4.98 -1.00 -4.11
N VAL A 124 -5.60 -0.49 -3.05
CA VAL A 124 -6.63 -1.23 -2.32
C VAL A 124 -7.94 -1.26 -3.12
N ASP A 125 -8.48 -0.09 -3.46
CA ASP A 125 -9.77 0.04 -4.17
C ASP A 125 -9.88 1.25 -5.12
N CYS A 126 -8.79 1.98 -5.35
CA CYS A 126 -8.83 3.21 -6.16
C CYS A 126 -9.24 2.99 -7.63
N ASP A 127 -8.80 1.89 -8.24
CA ASP A 127 -9.09 1.57 -9.64
C ASP A 127 -9.47 0.09 -9.82
N SER A 128 -9.59 -0.38 -11.08
CA SER A 128 -9.92 -1.77 -11.39
C SER A 128 -8.79 -2.78 -11.11
N ASN A 129 -7.58 -2.30 -10.81
CA ASN A 129 -6.40 -3.07 -10.46
C ASN A 129 -6.15 -3.04 -8.94
N GLY A 130 -7.15 -2.70 -8.12
CA GLY A 130 -7.06 -2.76 -6.67
C GLY A 130 -7.26 -4.17 -6.10
N ILE A 131 -6.71 -4.46 -4.91
CA ILE A 131 -6.85 -5.78 -4.26
C ILE A 131 -8.29 -6.12 -3.90
N LEU A 132 -9.21 -5.15 -3.77
CA LEU A 132 -10.64 -5.40 -3.51
C LEU A 132 -11.50 -5.36 -4.79
N THR A 133 -10.96 -4.84 -5.88
CA THR A 133 -11.71 -4.51 -7.10
C THR A 133 -11.31 -5.36 -8.30
N LYS A 134 -10.05 -5.82 -8.35
CA LYS A 134 -9.48 -6.64 -9.42
C LYS A 134 -10.19 -7.97 -9.54
N LYS A 135 -10.54 -8.32 -10.78
CA LYS A 135 -11.28 -9.52 -11.15
C LYS A 135 -10.63 -10.13 -12.38
N ILE A 136 -10.13 -11.36 -12.28
CA ILE A 136 -9.61 -12.10 -13.45
C ILE A 136 -10.75 -12.78 -14.21
N HIS A 137 -11.80 -13.20 -13.50
CA HIS A 137 -12.96 -13.86 -14.11
C HIS A 137 -14.19 -12.95 -14.12
N ASN A 138 -14.95 -12.95 -15.21
CA ASN A 138 -16.24 -12.23 -15.32
C ASN A 138 -17.44 -13.12 -14.96
N SER A 139 -17.25 -14.44 -15.01
CA SER A 139 -18.32 -15.43 -14.88
C SER A 139 -18.46 -15.93 -13.44
N LYS A 140 -19.71 -16.02 -12.94
CA LYS A 140 -20.09 -16.51 -11.61
C LYS A 140 -19.99 -18.04 -11.45
N ARG A 141 -19.29 -18.73 -12.35
CA ARG A 141 -19.07 -20.18 -12.27
C ARG A 141 -17.83 -20.40 -11.40
N THR A 142 -18.03 -21.03 -10.25
CA THR A 142 -16.97 -21.30 -9.27
C THR A 142 -15.85 -22.16 -9.85
N CYS A 143 -14.65 -22.02 -9.31
CA CYS A 143 -13.44 -22.70 -9.76
C CYS A 143 -13.35 -24.20 -9.43
N ASN A 144 -14.48 -24.89 -9.30
CA ASN A 144 -14.64 -26.35 -9.26
C ASN A 144 -16.12 -26.79 -9.24
N SER A 145 -17.09 -25.92 -9.59
CA SER A 145 -18.51 -26.31 -9.57
C SER A 145 -19.37 -25.61 -10.63
N ASN A 146 -20.37 -26.32 -11.12
CA ASN A 146 -21.38 -25.82 -12.06
C ASN A 146 -22.44 -24.91 -11.40
N LYS A 147 -22.30 -24.56 -10.12
CA LYS A 147 -23.27 -23.73 -9.39
C LYS A 147 -22.81 -22.27 -9.29
N ILE A 148 -23.75 -21.36 -9.45
CA ILE A 148 -23.57 -19.92 -9.27
C ILE A 148 -23.55 -19.61 -7.77
N ARG A 149 -22.49 -18.96 -7.28
CA ARG A 149 -22.39 -18.48 -5.88
C ARG A 149 -22.06 -16.98 -5.83
N LYS A 150 -22.31 -16.35 -4.68
CA LYS A 150 -21.79 -15.00 -4.39
C LYS A 150 -20.27 -15.09 -4.28
N ARG A 151 -19.57 -14.09 -4.81
CA ARG A 151 -18.11 -14.02 -4.74
C ARG A 151 -17.62 -13.83 -3.32
N LEU A 152 -16.52 -14.49 -3.00
CA LEU A 152 -15.77 -14.19 -1.78
C LEU A 152 -14.81 -13.02 -2.05
N PRO A 153 -14.37 -12.31 -0.98
CA PRO A 153 -13.28 -11.34 -1.08
C PRO A 153 -12.02 -12.00 -1.65
N ASN A 154 -11.13 -11.18 -2.23
CA ASN A 154 -9.78 -11.65 -2.52
C ASN A 154 -9.05 -11.98 -1.21
N GLU A 155 -8.13 -12.93 -1.29
CA GLU A 155 -7.50 -13.54 -0.12
C GLU A 155 -5.99 -13.26 -0.14
N ALA A 156 -5.41 -13.08 1.05
CA ALA A 156 -3.97 -13.13 1.24
C ALA A 156 -3.55 -14.58 1.48
N MET A 157 -2.55 -15.04 0.73
CA MET A 157 -1.99 -16.39 0.79
C MET A 157 -0.54 -16.33 1.25
N THR A 158 -0.20 -16.99 2.36
CA THR A 158 1.20 -17.23 2.72
C THR A 158 1.79 -18.34 1.87
N THR A 159 3.08 -18.27 1.59
CA THR A 159 3.79 -19.29 0.81
C THR A 159 5.07 -19.72 1.47
N GLN A 160 5.44 -20.98 1.28
CA GLN A 160 6.72 -21.56 1.67
C GLN A 160 7.33 -22.25 0.45
N ASN A 161 8.54 -21.85 0.06
CA ASN A 161 9.23 -22.32 -1.14
C ASN A 161 8.35 -22.22 -2.41
N GLY A 162 7.57 -21.13 -2.50
CA GLY A 162 6.65 -20.86 -3.60
C GLY A 162 5.31 -21.60 -3.55
N GLN A 163 5.12 -22.55 -2.62
CA GLN A 163 3.86 -23.28 -2.46
C GLN A 163 2.93 -22.56 -1.47
N GLY A 164 1.63 -22.49 -1.80
CA GLY A 164 0.62 -21.86 -0.95
C GLY A 164 0.31 -22.68 0.30
N MET A 165 0.37 -22.03 1.47
CA MET A 165 0.21 -22.67 2.78
C MET A 165 -1.14 -22.33 3.42
N ASP A 166 -1.34 -21.06 3.81
CA ASP A 166 -2.56 -20.59 4.46
C ASP A 166 -3.18 -19.42 3.69
N TYR A 167 -4.49 -19.23 3.88
CA TYR A 167 -5.30 -18.25 3.18
C TYR A 167 -6.20 -17.54 4.17
N THR A 168 -6.40 -16.23 4.00
CA THR A 168 -7.43 -15.49 4.73
C THR A 168 -7.98 -14.37 3.86
N GLY A 169 -9.27 -14.07 4.03
CA GLY A 169 -9.92 -12.97 3.32
C GLY A 169 -9.34 -11.62 3.71
N ILE A 170 -9.34 -10.68 2.77
CA ILE A 170 -8.97 -9.28 2.98
C ILE A 170 -10.26 -8.46 3.15
N PHE A 171 -10.35 -7.66 4.22
CA PHE A 171 -11.54 -6.88 4.56
C PHE A 171 -11.23 -5.56 5.26
#